data_AF-A0A7S2CJR9-F1
#
_entry.id   AF-A0A7S2CJR9-F1
#
_cell.length_a   1.000
_cell.length_b   1.000
_cell.length_c   1.000
_cell.angle_alpha   90.00
_cell.angle_beta   90.00
_cell.angle_gamma   90.00
#
_symmetry.space_group_name_H-M   'P 1'
#
loop_
_entity.id
_entity.type
_entity.pdbx_description
1 polymer ?
#
loop_
_entity_poly.entity_id
_entity_poly.type
_entity_poly.pdbx_seq_one_letter_code
_entity_poly.pdbx_strand_id
1 'polypeptide(L)'
;SPALTRPASADAGQGGRPEVSRGSPPNGHSAMATAPRQGTGERQLKGEALIRSGRAAEDSGKFTEALEMYRKGLKYVMQALNLLPEDSAKAMELRDLVSEYLNRSQQIKEQMA
;
A
#
# COMPACT_ATOMS: atom_id res chain seq x y z
N SER A 1 -25.25 -15.83 -56.11
CA SER A 1 -24.34 -15.00 -56.89
C SER A 1 -23.57 -14.07 -55.97
N PRO A 2 -22.22 -14.18 -55.87
CA PRO A 2 -21.42 -13.21 -55.12
C PRO A 2 -20.95 -12.09 -56.05
N ALA A 3 -21.14 -10.83 -55.64
CA ALA A 3 -20.54 -9.68 -56.30
C ALA A 3 -19.42 -9.13 -55.42
N LEU A 4 -18.18 -9.44 -55.83
CA LEU A 4 -16.96 -8.73 -55.46
C LEU A 4 -17.09 -7.26 -55.87
N THR A 5 -16.73 -6.32 -55.01
CA THR A 5 -16.04 -5.08 -55.40
C THR A 5 -15.21 -4.56 -54.23
N ARG A 6 -13.94 -4.31 -54.54
CA ARG A 6 -12.84 -3.85 -53.67
C ARG A 6 -12.87 -2.33 -53.44
N PRO A 7 -12.04 -1.80 -52.51
CA PRO A 7 -12.25 -0.51 -51.86
C PRO A 7 -11.58 0.66 -52.61
N ALA A 8 -12.12 1.87 -52.43
CA ALA A 8 -11.49 3.11 -52.83
C ALA A 8 -11.07 3.91 -51.59
N SER A 9 -9.76 4.03 -51.42
CA SER A 9 -9.11 4.99 -50.54
C SER A 9 -9.32 6.42 -51.07
N ALA A 10 -9.69 7.34 -50.18
CA ALA A 10 -9.52 8.77 -50.41
C ALA A 10 -9.11 9.43 -49.08
N ASP A 11 -7.80 9.59 -48.97
CA ASP A 11 -7.05 10.42 -48.05
C ASP A 11 -7.16 11.90 -48.49
N ALA A 12 -7.49 12.80 -47.55
CA ALA A 12 -7.05 14.20 -47.48
C ALA A 12 -7.98 15.02 -46.56
N GLY A 13 -7.47 15.44 -45.40
CA GLY A 13 -8.17 16.34 -44.48
C GLY A 13 -7.18 16.97 -43.49
N GLN A 14 -6.39 17.90 -44.00
CA GLN A 14 -5.27 18.55 -43.35
C GLN A 14 -5.74 19.82 -42.59
N GLY A 15 -5.25 20.02 -41.36
CA GLY A 15 -4.97 21.36 -40.81
C GLY A 15 -5.99 22.01 -39.88
N GLY A 16 -5.91 21.70 -38.58
CA GLY A 16 -6.43 22.55 -37.50
C GLY A 16 -5.31 22.84 -36.49
N ARG A 17 -4.85 24.10 -36.44
CA ARG A 17 -3.72 24.57 -35.62
C ARG A 17 -4.09 24.58 -34.11
N PRO A 18 -3.12 24.36 -33.20
CA PRO A 18 -3.36 24.41 -31.76
C PRO A 18 -3.44 25.87 -31.27
N GLU A 19 -4.57 26.24 -30.66
CA GLU A 19 -4.71 27.51 -29.94
C GLU A 19 -3.99 27.39 -28.59
N VAL A 20 -2.80 27.97 -28.55
CA VAL A 20 -1.99 28.17 -27.34
C VAL A 20 -2.58 29.31 -26.52
N SER A 21 -3.48 28.98 -25.58
CA SER A 21 -3.93 29.95 -24.58
C SER A 21 -2.86 30.11 -23.50
N ARG A 22 -2.07 31.18 -23.62
CA ARG A 22 -1.14 31.67 -22.60
C ARG A 22 -1.91 32.58 -21.64
N GLY A 23 -2.16 32.09 -20.43
CA GLY A 23 -2.54 32.88 -19.26
C GLY A 23 -1.69 32.46 -18.07
N SER A 24 -0.74 33.30 -17.68
CA SER A 24 0.19 33.12 -16.55
C SER A 24 -0.47 33.46 -15.19
N PRO A 25 0.15 33.08 -14.04
CA PRO A 25 -0.46 32.99 -12.71
C PRO A 25 -0.38 34.33 -11.94
N PRO A 26 -0.95 34.45 -10.71
CA PRO A 26 -0.08 34.27 -9.53
C PRO A 26 -0.77 33.82 -8.21
N ASN A 27 0.09 33.33 -7.31
CA ASN A 27 0.06 33.47 -5.84
C ASN A 27 -1.07 32.85 -5.00
N GLY A 28 -0.65 32.08 -3.99
CA GLY A 28 -1.48 31.89 -2.79
C GLY A 28 -1.17 30.70 -1.91
N HIS A 29 0.06 30.58 -1.42
CA HIS A 29 0.45 30.04 -0.12
C HIS A 29 -0.27 28.79 0.47
N SER A 30 0.54 27.75 0.66
CA SER A 30 0.56 26.95 1.88
C SER A 30 -0.64 26.04 2.16
N ALA A 31 -0.70 24.95 1.41
CA ALA A 31 -0.80 23.65 2.07
C ALA A 31 0.46 22.87 1.71
N MET A 32 1.55 23.11 2.46
CA MET A 32 2.50 22.04 2.71
C MET A 32 1.68 20.94 3.37
N ALA A 33 1.11 20.04 2.56
CA ALA A 33 0.93 18.67 2.98
C ALA A 33 2.33 18.24 3.39
N THR A 34 2.58 18.31 4.69
CA THR A 34 3.69 17.67 5.35
C THR A 34 3.64 16.22 4.90
N ALA A 35 4.39 15.91 3.83
CA ALA A 35 4.59 14.56 3.39
C ALA A 35 5.02 13.81 4.66
N PRO A 36 4.23 12.83 5.14
CA PRO A 36 4.62 12.09 6.32
C PRO A 36 5.97 11.48 5.97
N ARG A 37 6.99 11.82 6.76
CA ARG A 37 8.37 11.35 6.63
C ARG A 37 8.33 9.92 6.09
N GLN A 38 8.82 9.73 4.87
CA GLN A 38 8.52 8.55 4.05
C GLN A 38 8.92 7.20 4.70
N GLY A 39 9.64 7.22 5.83
CA GLY A 39 10.03 6.00 6.53
C GLY A 39 8.97 5.35 7.45
N THR A 40 7.96 6.06 7.96
CA THR A 40 7.08 5.49 9.00
C THR A 40 5.86 4.79 8.41
N GLY A 41 5.22 5.41 7.41
CA GLY A 41 4.04 4.86 6.74
C GLY A 41 4.36 3.60 5.93
N GLU A 42 5.45 3.59 5.19
CA GLU A 42 5.86 2.42 4.38
C GLU A 42 6.17 1.19 5.25
N ARG A 43 6.85 1.39 6.39
CA ARG A 43 7.14 0.31 7.34
C ARG A 43 5.87 -0.24 7.96
N GLN A 44 4.95 0.64 8.37
CA GLN A 44 3.65 0.22 8.88
C GLN A 44 2.90 -0.62 7.85
N LEU A 45 2.71 -0.10 6.62
CA LEU A 45 1.97 -0.78 5.57
C LEU A 45 2.58 -2.15 5.23
N LYS A 46 3.91 -2.22 5.18
CA LYS A 46 4.63 -3.48 4.97
C LYS A 46 4.42 -4.47 6.11
N GLY A 47 4.47 -3.97 7.35
CA GLY A 47 4.23 -4.78 8.54
C GLY A 47 2.81 -5.37 8.56
N GLU A 48 1.81 -4.54 8.33
CA GLU A 48 0.41 -4.95 8.26
C GLU A 48 0.14 -5.92 7.10
N ALA A 49 0.74 -5.70 5.94
CA ALA A 49 0.61 -6.61 4.80
C ALA A 49 1.14 -8.01 5.12
N LEU A 50 2.30 -8.09 5.77
CA LEU A 50 2.87 -9.37 6.23
C LEU A 50 1.99 -10.02 7.29
N ILE A 51 1.44 -9.26 8.23
CA ILE A 51 0.50 -9.77 9.24
C ILE A 51 -0.77 -10.32 8.58
N ARG A 52 -1.34 -9.63 7.59
CA ARG A 52 -2.49 -10.14 6.83
C ARG A 52 -2.15 -11.43 6.08
N SER A 53 -0.95 -11.51 5.49
CA SER A 53 -0.47 -12.76 4.88
C SER A 53 -0.32 -13.88 5.90
N GLY A 54 0.16 -13.58 7.11
CA GLY A 54 0.26 -14.53 8.22
C GLY A 54 -1.11 -15.08 8.64
N ARG A 55 -2.13 -14.22 8.72
CA ARG A 55 -3.52 -14.64 8.97
C ARG A 55 -4.03 -15.57 7.88
N ALA A 56 -3.85 -15.21 6.60
CA ALA A 56 -4.27 -16.07 5.50
C ALA A 56 -3.57 -17.45 5.53
N ALA A 57 -2.29 -17.49 5.90
CA ALA A 57 -1.55 -18.73 6.10
C ALA A 57 -2.08 -19.54 7.28
N GLU A 58 -2.41 -18.86 8.39
CA GLU A 58 -3.00 -19.46 9.58
C GLU A 58 -4.37 -20.08 9.28
N ASP A 59 -5.25 -19.34 8.60
CA ASP A 59 -6.57 -19.81 8.16
C ASP A 59 -6.47 -21.02 7.23
N SER A 60 -5.35 -21.13 6.51
CA SER A 60 -5.03 -22.28 5.64
C SER A 60 -4.37 -23.45 6.39
N GLY A 61 -4.22 -23.37 7.72
CA GLY A 61 -3.53 -24.37 8.54
C GLY A 61 -2.01 -24.39 8.40
N LYS A 62 -1.41 -23.41 7.70
CA LYS A 62 0.04 -23.31 7.47
C LYS A 62 0.72 -22.56 8.62
N PHE A 63 0.67 -23.16 9.80
CA PHE A 63 1.11 -22.50 11.04
C PHE A 63 2.57 -22.03 11.04
N THR A 64 3.49 -22.79 10.45
CA THR A 64 4.90 -22.36 10.33
C THR A 64 5.06 -21.11 9.48
N GLU A 65 4.35 -21.03 8.36
CA GLU A 65 4.36 -19.85 7.47
C GLU A 65 3.71 -18.65 8.16
N ALA A 66 2.59 -18.87 8.86
CA ALA A 66 1.93 -17.84 9.65
C ALA A 66 2.86 -17.21 10.69
N LEU A 67 3.56 -18.04 11.47
CA LEU A 67 4.53 -17.57 12.47
C LEU A 67 5.68 -16.77 11.86
N GLU A 68 6.18 -17.19 10.70
CA GLU A 68 7.25 -16.45 10.01
C GLU A 68 6.76 -15.07 9.53
N MET A 69 5.55 -15.03 8.96
CA MET A 69 4.92 -13.80 8.48
C MET A 69 4.60 -12.84 9.64
N TYR A 70 4.06 -13.34 10.75
CA TYR A 70 3.84 -12.55 11.96
C TYR A 70 5.15 -12.00 12.50
N ARG A 71 6.21 -12.81 12.61
CA ARG A 71 7.53 -12.33 13.06
C ARG A 71 8.08 -11.21 12.17
N LYS A 72 8.02 -11.39 10.84
CA LYS A 72 8.50 -10.39 9.88
C LYS A 72 7.66 -9.12 9.95
N GLY A 73 6.33 -9.25 10.00
CA GLY A 73 5.40 -8.13 10.06
C GLY A 73 5.55 -7.31 11.33
N LEU A 74 5.59 -7.98 12.49
CA LEU A 74 5.82 -7.36 13.80
C LEU A 74 7.12 -6.57 13.84
N LYS A 75 8.20 -7.09 13.24
CA LYS A 75 9.47 -6.34 13.14
C LYS A 75 9.29 -4.99 12.44
N TYR A 76 8.55 -4.93 11.34
CA TYR A 76 8.31 -3.68 10.62
C TYR A 76 7.39 -2.72 11.39
N VAL A 77 6.38 -3.26 12.07
CA VAL A 77 5.49 -2.46 12.95
C VAL A 77 6.29 -1.83 14.09
N MET A 78 7.15 -2.59 14.76
CA MET A 78 8.02 -2.08 15.82
C MET A 78 9.01 -1.02 15.30
N GLN A 79 9.53 -1.19 14.09
CA GLN A 79 10.35 -0.16 13.45
C GLN A 79 9.57 1.12 13.15
N ALA A 80 8.29 1.01 12.79
CA ALA A 80 7.42 2.17 12.61
C ALA A 80 7.09 2.84 13.96
N LEU A 81 6.85 2.06 15.01
CA LEU A 81 6.64 2.53 16.39
C LEU A 81 7.79 3.40 16.88
N ASN A 82 9.03 2.96 16.69
CA ASN A 82 10.23 3.69 17.11
C ASN A 82 10.42 5.05 16.41
N LEU A 83 9.65 5.32 15.35
CA LEU A 83 9.68 6.57 14.59
C LEU A 83 8.48 7.47 14.89
N LEU A 84 7.54 7.02 15.72
CA LEU A 84 6.36 7.76 16.13
C LEU A 84 6.55 8.36 17.54
N PRO A 85 5.90 9.50 17.83
CA PRO A 85 5.80 9.99 19.21
C PRO A 85 5.07 8.97 20.08
N GLU A 86 5.59 8.72 21.27
CA GLU A 86 5.08 7.73 22.23
C GLU A 86 3.59 7.91 22.55
N ASP A 87 3.14 9.16 22.72
CA ASP A 87 1.75 9.49 23.08
C ASP A 87 0.83 9.68 21.87
N SER A 88 1.31 9.41 20.65
CA SER A 88 0.46 9.51 19.47
C SER A 88 -0.55 8.37 19.43
N ALA A 89 -1.80 8.66 19.05
CA ALA A 89 -2.84 7.65 18.85
C ALA A 89 -2.35 6.51 17.93
N LYS A 90 -1.58 6.88 16.90
CA LYS A 90 -0.95 5.93 15.97
C LYS A 90 0.06 5.00 16.64
N ALA A 91 0.84 5.49 17.61
CA ALA A 91 1.73 4.64 18.38
C ALA A 91 0.97 3.70 19.31
N MET A 92 -0.16 4.13 19.89
CA MET A 92 -1.03 3.25 20.67
C MET A 92 -1.60 2.12 19.80
N GLU A 93 -2.18 2.44 18.63
CA GLU A 93 -2.71 1.45 17.68
C GLU A 93 -1.67 0.40 17.28
N LEU A 94 -0.44 0.81 16.97
CA LEU A 94 0.61 -0.12 16.60
C LEU A 94 1.11 -0.97 17.78
N ARG A 95 1.05 -0.47 19.03
CA ARG A 95 1.35 -1.28 20.23
C ARG A 95 0.29 -2.34 20.49
N ASP A 96 -0.98 -1.99 20.30
CA ASP A 96 -2.10 -2.94 20.39
C ASP A 96 -1.94 -4.05 19.35
N LEU A 97 -1.65 -3.66 18.10
CA LEU A 97 -1.36 -4.60 17.03
C LEU A 97 -0.19 -5.53 17.40
N VAL A 98 0.91 -4.99 17.91
CA VAL A 98 2.06 -5.81 18.34
C VAL A 98 1.66 -6.83 19.41
N SER A 99 0.91 -6.39 20.41
CA SER A 99 0.48 -7.24 21.53
C SER A 99 -0.45 -8.36 21.06
N GLU A 100 -1.39 -8.05 20.17
CA GLU A 100 -2.31 -9.02 19.57
C GLU A 100 -1.55 -10.14 18.86
N TYR A 101 -0.63 -9.80 17.95
CA TYR A 101 0.07 -10.81 17.14
C TYR A 101 1.18 -11.54 17.89
N LEU A 102 1.73 -10.97 18.98
CA LEU A 102 2.60 -11.72 19.88
C LEU A 102 1.82 -12.80 20.63
N ASN A 103 0.65 -12.46 21.18
CA ASN A 103 -0.24 -13.42 21.83
C ASN A 103 -0.69 -14.51 20.82
N ARG A 104 -1.12 -14.11 19.62
CA ARG A 104 -1.54 -15.05 18.58
C ARG A 104 -0.41 -16.00 18.16
N SER A 105 0.80 -15.49 17.99
CA SER A 105 1.97 -16.31 17.67
C SER A 105 2.29 -17.32 18.78
N GLN A 106 2.06 -16.96 20.05
CA GLN A 106 2.25 -17.88 21.17
C GLN A 106 1.20 -18.99 21.17
N GLN A 107 -0.08 -18.65 20.95
CA GLN A 107 -1.17 -19.63 20.83
C GLN A 107 -0.91 -20.65 19.71
N ILE A 108 -0.45 -20.19 18.54
CA ILE A 108 -0.13 -21.10 17.43
C ILE A 108 1.00 -22.06 17.82
N LYS A 109 2.04 -21.57 18.51
CA LYS A 109 3.14 -22.44 18.98
C LYS A 109 2.65 -23.48 19.98
N GLU A 110 1.74 -23.10 20.87
CA GLU A 110 1.14 -24.01 21.85
C GLU A 110 0.25 -25.06 21.17
N GLN A 111 -0.44 -24.72 20.08
CA GLN A 111 -1.21 -25.67 19.28
C GLN A 111 -0.34 -26.65 18.47
N MET A 112 0.91 -26.28 18.20
CA MET A 112 1.87 -27.11 17.46
C MET A 112 2.72 -28.02 18.36
N ALA A 113 2.68 -27.80 19.68
CA ALA A 113 3.45 -28.55 20.68
C ALA A 113 2.73 -29.86 21.07
#